data_AF-A0A3N4HV93-F1
#
_entry.id   AF-A0A3N4HV93-F1
#
_cell.length_a   1.000
_cell.length_b   1.000
_cell.length_c   1.000
_cell.angle_alpha   90.00
_cell.angle_beta   90.00
_cell.angle_gamma   90.00
#
_symmetry.space_group_name_H-M   'P 1'
#
loop_
_entity.id
_entity.type
_entity.pdbx_description
1 polymer ?
#
loop_
_entity_poly.entity_id
_entity_poly.type
_entity_poly.pdbx_seq_one_letter_code
_entity_poly.pdbx_strand_id
1 'polypeptide(L)'
;MQHPNPAAAPNEPSPSTQVSPNPKSLSCQVHANHLTQTPIPIFTYGTLMAPSFLAWLLTGTALNAPTIQQRQIPAVLTGYKRVYVHGGDYPALIPSHNAADTVKGFLVYLQSEDELRKMDNFEGEVYRRVMVEIVREDGERVEAWAYVWDGGVEKLREEEWDFGWFDRERLEDWLDLFEGMEMV
;
A
#
# COMPACT_ATOMS: atom_id res chain seq x y z
N MET A 1 -1.66 28.81 11.62
CA MET A 1 -2.81 27.96 11.98
C MET A 1 -3.76 27.95 10.81
N GLN A 2 -3.73 26.90 9.99
CA GLN A 2 -4.66 26.72 8.89
C GLN A 2 -5.41 25.41 9.17
N HIS A 3 -6.66 25.57 9.55
CA HIS A 3 -7.64 24.50 9.76
C HIS A 3 -8.13 23.94 8.41
N PRO A 4 -8.67 22.70 8.40
CA PRO A 4 -9.07 21.98 7.19
C PRO A 4 -10.29 22.60 6.48
N ASN A 5 -10.38 22.39 5.17
CA ASN A 5 -11.50 22.84 4.32
C ASN A 5 -12.58 21.72 4.21
N PRO A 6 -13.88 22.05 4.25
CA PRO A 6 -14.98 21.10 4.46
C PRO A 6 -15.73 20.75 3.17
N ALA A 7 -16.24 19.52 3.07
CA ALA A 7 -17.32 19.20 2.14
C ALA A 7 -18.17 18.03 2.67
N ALA A 8 -19.24 18.37 3.37
CA ALA A 8 -20.42 17.53 3.51
C ALA A 8 -21.66 18.42 3.29
N ALA A 9 -22.56 17.99 2.42
CA ALA A 9 -24.00 18.23 2.58
C ALA A 9 -24.83 17.20 1.77
N PRO A 10 -26.02 16.78 2.27
CA PRO A 10 -26.80 15.63 1.80
C PRO A 10 -28.02 16.03 0.95
N ASN A 11 -28.71 15.07 0.32
CA ASN A 11 -30.13 15.19 -0.06
C ASN A 11 -30.80 13.79 -0.21
N GLU A 12 -31.89 13.58 0.54
CA GLU A 12 -32.99 12.59 0.34
C GLU A 12 -34.23 13.34 -0.24
N PRO A 13 -35.43 12.75 -0.61
CA PRO A 13 -36.01 11.43 -0.30
C PRO A 13 -36.82 10.69 -1.43
N SER A 14 -37.38 9.51 -1.07
CA SER A 14 -38.22 8.55 -1.85
C SER A 14 -39.65 9.05 -2.25
N PRO A 15 -40.46 8.33 -3.08
CA PRO A 15 -41.40 7.33 -2.51
C PRO A 15 -41.77 6.08 -3.38
N SER A 16 -42.41 5.14 -2.68
CA SER A 16 -42.95 3.80 -2.98
C SER A 16 -43.84 3.60 -4.23
N THR A 17 -43.91 2.35 -4.72
CA THR A 17 -45.18 1.62 -5.00
C THR A 17 -44.95 0.10 -5.00
N GLN A 18 -45.81 -0.60 -4.26
CA GLN A 18 -45.89 -2.06 -4.13
C GLN A 18 -46.74 -2.68 -5.25
N VAL A 19 -46.36 -3.87 -5.75
CA VAL A 19 -47.30 -4.89 -6.25
C VAL A 19 -46.73 -6.29 -5.93
N SER A 20 -47.60 -7.16 -5.41
CA SER A 20 -47.41 -8.59 -5.06
C SER A 20 -48.72 -9.31 -5.44
N PRO A 21 -48.87 -10.67 -5.43
CA PRO A 21 -47.97 -11.78 -5.76
C PRO A 21 -48.59 -12.76 -6.80
N ASN A 22 -47.81 -13.70 -7.35
CA ASN A 22 -48.28 -15.09 -7.51
C ASN A 22 -47.13 -16.10 -7.73
N PRO A 23 -47.27 -17.38 -7.31
CA PRO A 23 -46.19 -18.30 -7.00
C PRO A 23 -45.88 -19.29 -8.12
N LYS A 24 -44.73 -19.95 -7.96
CA LYS A 24 -44.24 -21.21 -8.54
C LYS A 24 -42.91 -21.01 -9.27
N SER A 25 -41.82 -21.15 -8.53
CA SER A 25 -40.75 -22.05 -8.92
C SER A 25 -39.81 -22.24 -7.74
N LEU A 26 -39.79 -23.45 -7.20
CA LEU A 26 -38.74 -23.90 -6.28
C LEU A 26 -37.45 -24.02 -7.10
N SER A 27 -36.52 -23.09 -6.88
CA SER A 27 -35.12 -23.22 -7.28
C SER A 27 -34.29 -22.28 -6.41
N CYS A 28 -33.89 -22.78 -5.24
CA CYS A 28 -32.79 -22.20 -4.48
C CYS A 28 -31.50 -22.37 -5.29
N GLN A 29 -31.01 -21.30 -5.92
CA GLN A 29 -29.58 -21.15 -6.23
C GLN A 29 -29.18 -19.71 -5.93
N VAL A 30 -28.55 -19.57 -4.77
CA VAL A 30 -27.96 -18.38 -4.18
C VAL A 30 -26.48 -18.40 -4.58
N HIS A 31 -26.04 -17.34 -5.27
CA HIS A 31 -24.69 -16.78 -5.41
C HIS A 31 -23.50 -17.67 -5.85
N ALA A 32 -22.79 -17.24 -6.91
CA ALA A 32 -21.49 -16.58 -6.77
C ALA A 32 -20.91 -16.21 -8.15
N ASN A 33 -21.04 -14.94 -8.56
CA ASN A 33 -20.10 -14.36 -9.52
C ASN A 33 -18.80 -14.08 -8.76
N HIS A 34 -17.98 -15.10 -8.55
CA HIS A 34 -16.62 -14.93 -8.05
C HIS A 34 -15.73 -14.58 -9.25
N LEU A 35 -15.68 -13.30 -9.61
CA LEU A 35 -14.57 -12.80 -10.41
C LEU A 35 -13.31 -13.02 -9.57
N THR A 36 -12.49 -14.00 -9.93
CA THR A 36 -11.19 -14.23 -9.32
C THR A 36 -10.31 -13.02 -9.60
N GLN A 37 -10.29 -12.04 -8.70
CA GLN A 37 -9.33 -10.96 -8.78
C GLN A 37 -7.94 -11.57 -8.66
N THR A 38 -7.09 -11.33 -9.67
CA THR A 38 -5.71 -11.80 -9.64
C THR A 38 -4.98 -10.99 -8.58
N PRO A 39 -4.26 -11.63 -7.63
CA PRO A 39 -3.53 -10.90 -6.62
C PRO A 39 -2.53 -9.93 -7.26
N ILE A 40 -2.42 -8.72 -6.71
CA ILE A 40 -1.63 -7.64 -7.29
C ILE A 40 -0.26 -7.62 -6.62
N PRO A 41 0.84 -7.96 -7.33
CA PRO A 41 2.17 -7.98 -6.74
C PRO A 41 2.67 -6.55 -6.52
N ILE A 42 3.09 -6.25 -5.28
CA ILE A 42 3.69 -4.97 -4.92
C ILE A 42 4.98 -5.18 -4.13
N PHE A 43 6.01 -4.42 -4.48
CA PHE A 43 7.29 -4.40 -3.81
C PHE A 43 7.36 -3.22 -2.84
N THR A 44 7.44 -3.52 -1.55
CA THR A 44 7.63 -2.52 -0.50
C THR A 44 9.10 -2.46 -0.09
N TYR A 45 9.64 -1.26 -0.01
CA TYR A 45 11.04 -1.02 0.29
C TYR A 45 11.25 0.05 1.37
N GLY A 46 10.18 0.64 1.92
CA GLY A 46 10.28 1.73 2.88
C GLY A 46 9.51 1.47 4.16
N THR A 47 8.78 2.48 4.63
CA THR A 47 7.95 2.38 5.84
C THR A 47 6.93 1.24 5.76
N LEU A 48 6.38 0.97 4.56
CA LEU A 48 5.48 -0.15 4.28
C LEU A 48 6.13 -1.56 4.34
N MET A 49 7.43 -1.65 4.66
CA MET A 49 8.05 -2.91 5.04
C MET A 49 7.64 -3.35 6.45
N ALA A 50 7.26 -2.42 7.34
CA ALA A 50 6.82 -2.73 8.69
C ALA A 50 5.43 -3.41 8.67
N PRO A 51 5.30 -4.67 9.14
CA PRO A 51 4.03 -5.40 9.07
C PRO A 51 2.88 -4.69 9.77
N SER A 52 3.16 -4.06 10.92
CA SER A 52 2.16 -3.32 11.71
C SER A 52 1.61 -2.11 10.96
N PHE A 53 2.48 -1.35 10.30
CA PHE A 53 2.07 -0.17 9.55
C PHE A 53 1.33 -0.54 8.26
N LEU A 54 1.82 -1.57 7.55
CA LEU A 54 1.12 -2.10 6.37
C LEU A 54 -0.25 -2.70 6.74
N ALA A 55 -0.36 -3.39 7.88
CA ALA A 55 -1.63 -3.90 8.39
C ALA A 55 -2.62 -2.77 8.72
N TRP A 56 -2.15 -1.72 9.39
CA TRP A 56 -2.96 -0.53 9.63
C TRP A 56 -3.44 0.07 8.31
N LEU A 57 -2.56 0.28 7.34
CA LEU A 57 -2.92 0.87 6.05
C LEU A 57 -3.97 0.05 5.30
N LEU A 58 -3.78 -1.27 5.23
CA LEU A 58 -4.67 -2.14 4.45
C LEU A 58 -5.99 -2.44 5.15
N THR A 59 -5.98 -2.61 6.47
CA THR A 59 -7.11 -3.17 7.23
C THR A 59 -7.71 -2.21 8.27
N GLY A 60 -7.09 -1.04 8.48
CA GLY A 60 -7.47 -0.06 9.50
C GLY A 60 -6.94 -0.39 10.90
N THR A 61 -6.19 -1.48 11.08
CA THR A 61 -5.63 -1.86 12.39
C THR A 61 -4.28 -2.56 12.28
N ALA A 62 -3.34 -2.17 13.14
CA ALA A 62 -2.04 -2.82 13.28
C ALA A 62 -2.15 -4.22 13.88
N LEU A 63 -3.27 -4.59 14.51
CA LEU A 63 -3.47 -5.92 15.11
C LEU A 63 -3.40 -7.06 14.08
N ASN A 64 -3.61 -6.75 12.80
CA ASN A 64 -3.49 -7.72 11.70
C ASN A 64 -2.05 -7.91 11.20
N ALA A 65 -1.04 -7.34 11.89
CA ALA A 65 0.37 -7.47 11.54
C ALA A 65 0.80 -8.93 11.29
N PRO A 66 0.41 -9.94 12.11
CA PRO A 66 0.82 -11.32 11.88
C PRO A 66 0.33 -11.87 10.52
N THR A 67 -0.89 -11.50 10.11
CA THR A 67 -1.47 -11.90 8.83
C THR A 67 -0.74 -11.24 7.66
N ILE A 68 -0.40 -9.96 7.79
CA ILE A 68 0.37 -9.24 6.76
C ILE A 68 1.80 -9.78 6.66
N GLN A 69 2.44 -10.08 7.78
CA GLN A 69 3.78 -10.64 7.82
C GLN A 69 3.86 -11.99 7.07
N GLN A 70 2.83 -12.83 7.19
CA GLN A 70 2.76 -14.09 6.43
C GLN A 70 2.65 -13.89 4.91
N ARG A 71 2.21 -12.72 4.45
CA ARG A 71 2.10 -12.35 3.04
C ARG A 71 3.39 -11.73 2.49
N GLN A 72 4.34 -11.37 3.34
CA GLN A 72 5.60 -10.73 2.95
C GLN A 72 6.64 -11.78 2.55
N ILE A 73 7.09 -11.70 1.32
CA ILE A 73 8.14 -12.55 0.76
C ILE A 73 9.38 -11.68 0.57
N PRO A 74 10.52 -11.97 1.21
CA PRO A 74 11.74 -11.20 1.01
C PRO A 74 12.14 -11.15 -0.47
N ALA A 75 12.48 -9.95 -0.95
CA ALA A 75 12.84 -9.72 -2.34
C ALA A 75 13.89 -8.61 -2.49
N VAL A 76 14.54 -8.61 -3.65
CA VAL A 76 15.59 -7.66 -4.00
C VAL A 76 15.29 -7.02 -5.35
N LEU A 77 15.39 -5.70 -5.41
CA LEU A 77 15.30 -4.91 -6.63
C LEU A 77 16.70 -4.42 -7.03
N THR A 78 17.12 -4.65 -8.28
CA THR A 78 18.43 -4.22 -8.82
C THR A 78 18.31 -2.94 -9.64
N GLY A 79 19.37 -2.12 -9.68
CA GLY A 79 19.42 -0.89 -10.47
C GLY A 79 18.74 0.31 -9.83
N TYR A 80 18.43 0.23 -8.54
CA TYR A 80 17.81 1.31 -7.76
C TYR A 80 18.59 1.55 -6.47
N LYS A 81 18.39 2.73 -5.88
CA LYS A 81 18.83 3.10 -4.53
C LYS A 81 17.65 3.51 -3.68
N ARG A 82 17.78 3.26 -2.38
CA ARG A 82 16.86 3.73 -1.36
C ARG A 82 17.55 4.76 -0.47
N VAL A 83 17.07 5.99 -0.48
CA VAL A 83 17.71 7.11 0.22
C VAL A 83 16.71 7.87 1.09
N TYR A 84 17.16 8.65 2.07
CA TYR A 84 16.28 9.50 2.87
C TYR A 84 15.69 10.67 2.05
N VAL A 85 14.45 11.04 2.36
CA VAL A 85 13.87 12.33 1.96
C VAL A 85 14.24 13.40 3.00
N HIS A 86 14.64 14.58 2.55
CA HIS A 86 14.98 15.72 3.42
C HIS A 86 13.80 16.12 4.31
N GLY A 87 14.01 16.00 5.62
CA GLY A 87 13.02 16.42 6.62
C GLY A 87 11.93 15.37 6.88
N GLY A 88 12.04 14.18 6.28
CA GLY A 88 11.18 13.05 6.56
C GLY A 88 11.96 11.84 7.08
N ASP A 89 11.25 10.95 7.76
CA ASP A 89 11.78 9.66 8.24
C ASP A 89 11.47 8.51 7.28
N TYR A 90 11.01 8.84 6.06
CA TYR A 90 10.62 7.90 5.02
C TYR A 90 11.61 7.96 3.84
N PRO A 91 11.75 6.85 3.10
CA PRO A 91 12.69 6.78 1.99
C PRO A 91 12.09 7.19 0.66
N ALA A 92 12.98 7.51 -0.28
CA ALA A 92 12.72 7.55 -1.70
C ALA A 92 13.43 6.39 -2.39
N LEU A 93 12.72 5.72 -3.30
CA LEU A 93 13.33 4.82 -4.29
C LEU A 93 13.64 5.61 -5.56
N ILE A 94 14.90 5.56 -6.00
CA ILE A 94 15.37 6.26 -7.18
C ILE A 94 16.20 5.32 -8.09
N PRO A 95 16.17 5.50 -9.42
CA PRO A 95 17.06 4.78 -10.31
C PRO A 95 18.52 5.03 -9.96
N SER A 96 19.35 3.99 -10.00
CA SER A 96 20.79 4.11 -9.80
C SER A 96 21.55 4.24 -11.12
N HIS A 97 22.67 4.98 -11.10
CA HIS A 97 23.65 4.96 -12.18
C HIS A 97 24.46 3.65 -12.22
N ASN A 98 24.43 2.85 -11.15
CA ASN A 98 25.07 1.55 -11.08
C ASN A 98 24.00 0.44 -11.09
N ALA A 99 23.98 -0.35 -12.16
CA ALA A 99 23.02 -1.45 -12.32
C ALA A 99 23.19 -2.56 -11.27
N ALA A 100 24.35 -2.64 -10.61
CA ALA A 100 24.61 -3.61 -9.54
C ALA A 100 24.08 -3.17 -8.17
N ASP A 101 23.63 -1.91 -8.02
CA ASP A 101 23.04 -1.47 -6.76
C ASP A 101 21.72 -2.20 -6.51
N THR A 102 21.44 -2.48 -5.25
CA THR A 102 20.27 -3.26 -4.87
C THR A 102 19.51 -2.63 -3.71
N VAL A 103 18.20 -2.84 -3.70
CA VAL A 103 17.30 -2.46 -2.62
C VAL A 103 16.61 -3.72 -2.10
N LYS A 104 16.78 -3.99 -0.81
CA LYS A 104 16.09 -5.08 -0.11
C LYS A 104 14.73 -4.61 0.37
N GLY A 105 13.73 -5.44 0.19
CA GLY A 105 12.35 -5.17 0.58
C GLY A 105 11.53 -6.45 0.64
N PHE A 106 10.21 -6.29 0.51
CA PHE A 106 9.27 -7.41 0.51
C PHE A 106 8.35 -7.32 -0.70
N LEU A 107 8.12 -8.46 -1.35
CA LEU A 107 6.98 -8.68 -2.22
C LEU A 107 5.75 -9.00 -1.36
N VAL A 108 4.65 -8.31 -1.63
CA VAL A 108 3.35 -8.58 -1.05
C VAL A 108 2.34 -8.72 -2.20
N TYR A 109 1.47 -9.72 -2.11
CA TYR A 109 0.35 -9.86 -3.04
C TYR A 109 -0.90 -9.23 -2.43
N LEU A 110 -1.33 -8.08 -2.94
CA LEU A 110 -2.59 -7.46 -2.56
C LEU A 110 -3.77 -8.30 -3.06
N GLN A 111 -4.81 -8.41 -2.25
CA GLN A 111 -5.95 -9.28 -2.51
C GLN A 111 -7.08 -8.57 -3.26
N SER A 112 -7.04 -7.24 -3.37
CA SER A 112 -8.06 -6.46 -4.06
C SER A 112 -7.54 -5.13 -4.59
N GLU A 113 -8.29 -4.53 -5.52
CA GLU A 113 -8.05 -3.15 -5.96
C GLU A 113 -8.28 -2.12 -4.84
N ASP A 114 -9.08 -2.45 -3.81
CA ASP A 114 -9.28 -1.57 -2.66
C ASP A 114 -7.99 -1.45 -1.83
N GLU A 115 -7.28 -2.56 -1.61
CA GLU A 115 -5.96 -2.56 -0.97
C GLU A 115 -4.96 -1.70 -1.76
N LEU A 116 -4.98 -1.82 -3.10
CA LEU A 116 -4.12 -1.02 -3.98
C LEU A 116 -4.45 0.47 -3.90
N ARG A 117 -5.74 0.83 -3.93
CA ARG A 117 -6.18 2.23 -3.83
C ARG A 117 -5.78 2.87 -2.50
N LYS A 118 -5.82 2.11 -1.38
CA LYS A 118 -5.32 2.59 -0.09
C LYS A 118 -3.82 2.92 -0.14
N MET A 119 -3.02 2.08 -0.80
CA MET A 119 -1.60 2.36 -0.99
C MET A 119 -1.37 3.58 -1.89
N ASP A 120 -2.13 3.72 -2.98
CA ASP A 120 -2.05 4.90 -3.85
C ASP A 120 -2.40 6.19 -3.09
N ASN A 121 -3.48 6.17 -2.30
CA ASN A 121 -3.91 7.32 -1.50
C ASN A 121 -2.87 7.70 -0.44
N PHE A 122 -2.19 6.72 0.15
CA PHE A 122 -1.14 6.95 1.14
C PHE A 122 0.13 7.56 0.52
N GLU A 123 0.59 7.02 -0.61
CA GLU A 123 1.80 7.50 -1.30
C GLU A 123 1.57 8.88 -1.96
N GLY A 124 0.33 9.14 -2.40
CA GLY A 124 -0.08 10.42 -2.98
C GLY A 124 0.63 10.74 -4.29
N GLU A 125 0.72 12.04 -4.62
CA GLU A 125 1.32 12.50 -5.89
C GLU A 125 2.85 12.57 -5.86
N VAL A 126 3.48 12.35 -4.70
CA VAL A 126 4.95 12.46 -4.55
C VAL A 126 5.69 11.20 -4.99
N TYR A 127 4.97 10.10 -5.20
CA TYR A 127 5.49 8.89 -5.80
C TYR A 127 4.66 8.50 -7.02
N ARG A 128 5.32 7.90 -8.00
CA ARG A 128 4.69 7.29 -9.16
C ARG A 128 4.81 5.79 -9.08
N ARG A 129 3.67 5.09 -9.23
CA ARG A 129 3.66 3.64 -9.33
C ARG A 129 4.19 3.18 -10.69
N VAL A 130 5.22 2.33 -10.68
CA VAL A 130 5.85 1.78 -11.88
C VAL A 130 6.00 0.26 -11.76
N MET A 131 6.02 -0.44 -12.89
CA MET A 131 6.31 -1.88 -12.90
C MET A 131 7.82 -2.08 -12.84
N VAL A 132 8.28 -2.97 -11.96
CA VAL A 132 9.68 -3.35 -11.81
C VAL A 132 9.82 -4.87 -11.79
N GLU A 133 10.99 -5.37 -12.16
CA GLU A 133 11.35 -6.78 -11.96
C GLU A 133 12.15 -6.92 -10.67
N ILE A 134 11.67 -7.78 -9.76
CA ILE A 134 12.35 -8.13 -8.50
C ILE A 134 12.77 -9.59 -8.51
N VAL A 135 13.75 -9.92 -7.67
CA VAL A 135 14.18 -11.29 -7.41
C VAL A 135 13.76 -11.67 -5.99
N ARG A 136 12.92 -12.70 -5.87
CA ARG A 136 12.52 -13.30 -4.58
C ARG A 136 13.70 -14.04 -3.94
N GLU A 137 13.59 -14.34 -2.64
CA GLU A 137 14.62 -15.12 -1.92
C GLU A 137 14.88 -16.51 -2.52
N ASP A 138 13.88 -17.14 -3.14
CA ASP A 138 14.00 -18.41 -3.85
C ASP A 138 14.64 -18.29 -5.26
N GLY A 139 15.00 -17.07 -5.68
CA GLY A 139 15.62 -16.77 -6.97
C GLY A 139 14.63 -16.55 -8.12
N GLU A 140 13.32 -16.66 -7.88
CA GLU A 140 12.31 -16.38 -8.90
C GLU A 140 12.25 -14.88 -9.22
N ARG A 141 12.16 -14.55 -10.51
CA ARG A 141 11.93 -13.18 -10.99
C ARG A 141 10.43 -12.91 -11.10
N VAL A 142 9.97 -11.81 -10.53
CA VAL A 142 8.56 -11.43 -10.50
C VAL A 142 8.42 -9.97 -10.92
N GLU A 143 7.47 -9.68 -11.82
CA GLU A 143 7.03 -8.32 -12.09
C GLU A 143 6.12 -7.85 -10.96
N ALA A 144 6.47 -6.72 -10.33
CA ALA A 144 5.73 -6.14 -9.23
C ALA A 144 5.61 -4.62 -9.40
N TRP A 145 4.53 -4.05 -8.90
CA TRP A 145 4.44 -2.61 -8.76
C TRP A 145 5.39 -2.12 -7.68
N ALA A 146 5.98 -0.95 -7.87
CA ALA A 146 6.73 -0.23 -6.85
C ALA A 146 6.43 1.27 -6.97
N TYR A 147 6.46 1.98 -5.85
CA TYR A 147 6.35 3.43 -5.82
C TYR A 147 7.74 4.03 -5.99
N VAL A 148 7.98 4.80 -7.05
CA VAL A 148 9.27 5.47 -7.29
C VAL A 148 9.10 6.96 -7.05
N TRP A 149 10.10 7.59 -6.43
CA TRP A 149 10.06 9.01 -6.12
C TRP A 149 9.89 9.85 -7.40
N ASP A 150 8.87 10.71 -7.41
CA ASP A 150 8.56 11.62 -8.52
C ASP A 150 8.75 13.10 -8.12
N GLY A 151 9.22 13.35 -6.91
CA GLY A 151 9.59 14.68 -6.44
C GLY A 151 10.96 15.15 -6.93
N GLY A 152 11.30 16.40 -6.60
CA GLY A 152 12.61 16.96 -6.94
C GLY A 152 13.76 16.28 -6.19
N VAL A 153 14.89 16.09 -6.88
CA VAL A 153 16.10 15.44 -6.35
C VAL A 153 16.76 16.24 -5.23
N GLU A 154 16.51 17.55 -5.17
CA GLU A 154 16.98 18.45 -4.11
C GLU A 154 16.35 18.13 -2.74
N LYS A 155 15.27 17.35 -2.73
CA LYS A 155 14.63 16.85 -1.52
C LYS A 155 15.19 15.51 -1.07
N LEU A 156 16.22 14.98 -1.71
CA LEU A 156 16.82 13.70 -1.37
C LEU A 156 18.16 13.90 -0.68
N ARG A 157 18.43 13.03 0.29
CA ARG A 157 19.77 12.91 0.89
C ARG A 157 20.58 11.86 0.15
N GLU A 158 21.89 11.89 0.31
CA GLU A 158 22.77 10.84 -0.23
C GLU A 158 22.80 9.59 0.65
N GLU A 159 22.42 9.70 1.92
CA GLU A 159 22.46 8.59 2.87
C GLU A 159 21.42 7.51 2.54
N GLU A 160 21.84 6.25 2.66
CA GLU A 160 20.94 5.10 2.54
C GLU A 160 19.96 5.07 3.72
N TRP A 161 18.68 4.83 3.42
CA TRP A 161 17.66 4.72 4.45
C TRP A 161 17.74 3.40 5.22
N ASP A 162 17.74 3.51 6.56
CA ASP A 162 17.87 2.39 7.48
C ASP A 162 16.51 1.95 8.02
N PHE A 163 16.01 0.83 7.50
CA PHE A 163 14.76 0.23 7.97
C PHE A 163 14.81 -0.15 9.45
N GLY A 164 15.95 -0.68 9.93
CA GLY A 164 16.07 -1.12 11.31
C GLY A 164 16.04 0.05 12.29
N TRP A 165 16.57 1.21 11.91
CA TRP A 165 16.41 2.44 12.68
C TRP A 165 14.96 2.92 12.67
N PHE A 166 14.31 2.97 11.51
CA PHE A 166 12.90 3.39 11.42
C PHE A 166 11.98 2.50 12.28
N ASP A 167 12.13 1.18 12.15
CA ASP A 167 11.32 0.18 12.87
C ASP A 167 11.43 0.33 14.39
N ARG A 168 12.63 0.65 14.90
CA ARG A 168 12.85 0.84 16.34
C ARG A 168 12.47 2.22 16.86
N GLU A 169 12.77 3.27 16.11
CA GLU A 169 12.77 4.64 16.64
C GLU A 169 11.58 5.48 16.17
N ARG A 170 10.90 5.08 15.08
CA ARG A 170 9.86 5.91 14.44
C ARG A 170 8.55 5.18 14.18
N LEU A 171 8.54 3.84 14.13
CA LEU A 171 7.33 3.08 13.80
C LEU A 171 6.17 3.36 14.77
N GLU A 172 6.43 3.40 16.08
CA GLU A 172 5.39 3.70 17.07
C GLU A 172 4.83 5.11 16.88
N ASP A 173 5.69 6.12 16.74
CA ASP A 173 5.27 7.51 16.45
C ASP A 173 4.40 7.60 15.19
N TRP A 174 4.72 6.80 14.16
CA TRP A 174 3.92 6.74 12.95
C TRP A 174 2.56 6.08 13.20
N LEU A 175 2.53 4.94 13.90
CA LEU A 175 1.27 4.28 14.23
C LEU A 175 0.36 5.21 15.05
N ASP A 176 0.90 5.93 16.03
CA ASP A 176 0.16 6.89 16.85
C ASP A 176 -0.32 8.10 16.04
N LEU A 177 0.51 8.63 15.14
CA LEU A 177 0.15 9.76 14.27
C LEU A 177 -1.03 9.42 13.34
N PHE A 178 -1.05 8.19 12.85
CA PHE A 178 -2.05 7.70 11.90
C PHE A 178 -3.23 6.97 12.59
N GLU A 179 -3.14 6.71 13.89
CA GLU A 179 -4.23 6.12 14.67
C GLU A 179 -5.46 7.05 14.66
N GLY A 180 -6.61 6.51 14.26
CA GLY A 180 -7.86 7.26 14.15
C GLY A 180 -8.05 8.04 12.83
N MET A 181 -7.11 7.98 11.89
CA MET A 181 -7.35 8.43 10.51
C MET A 181 -8.07 7.32 9.73
N GLU A 182 -9.28 7.60 9.23
CA GLU A 182 -9.91 6.71 8.24
C GLU A 182 -9.36 7.01 6.84
N MET A 183 -8.71 6.01 6.24
CA MET A 183 -8.31 6.05 4.84
C MET A 183 -9.54 5.74 3.98
N VAL A 184 -10.16 6.80 3.43
CA VAL A 184 -11.29 6.74 2.48
C VAL A 184 -10.85 6.33 1.08
#